data_AF-A0A8T1ZLP6-F1
#
_entry.id   AF-A0A8T1ZLP6-F1
#
_cell.length_a   1.000
_cell.length_b   1.000
_cell.length_c   1.000
_cell.angle_alpha   90.00
_cell.angle_beta   90.00
_cell.angle_gamma   90.00
#
_symmetry.space_group_name_H-M   'P 1'
#
loop_
_entity.id
_entity.type
_entity.pdbx_description
1 polymer ?
#
loop_
_entity_poly.entity_id
_entity_poly.type
_entity_poly.pdbx_seq_one_letter_code
_entity_poly.pdbx_strand_id
1 'polypeptide(L)'
;MEYQNKRGGRVKLHPIVSPISEFEHIEKRDALYAMELALSLEKLTNEKLLNLHSVATENNDTHLADFVESKYLEEQVEAIKKISDYITQLRMVGKSHGVIHNHNQNQRYILNQNQR
;
A
#
# COMPACT_ATOMS: atom_id res chain seq x y z
N MET A 1 7.94 9.04 -11.78
CA MET A 1 8.47 10.32 -12.32
C MET A 1 9.11 10.14 -13.70
N GLU A 2 9.90 9.09 -13.90
CA GLU A 2 10.56 8.79 -15.19
C GLU A 2 9.60 8.75 -16.39
N TYR A 3 8.42 8.13 -16.22
CA TYR A 3 7.42 8.07 -17.29
C TYR A 3 7.02 9.46 -17.82
N GLN A 4 6.86 10.43 -16.92
CA GLN A 4 6.53 11.80 -17.31
C GLN A 4 7.63 12.42 -18.17
N ASN A 5 8.90 12.23 -17.80
CA ASN A 5 10.04 12.69 -18.60
C ASN A 5 10.11 11.96 -19.95
N LYS A 6 9.82 10.64 -19.98
CA LYS A 6 9.79 9.83 -21.20
C LYS A 6 8.76 10.33 -22.21
N ARG A 7 7.60 10.82 -21.74
CA ARG A 7 6.54 11.42 -22.57
C ARG A 7 6.79 12.89 -22.91
N GLY A 8 7.93 13.47 -22.51
CA GLY A 8 8.25 14.89 -22.72
C GLY A 8 7.50 15.86 -21.80
N GLY A 9 6.79 15.33 -20.79
CA GLY A 9 6.13 16.13 -19.76
C GLY A 9 7.12 16.71 -18.75
N ARG A 10 6.65 17.67 -17.94
CA ARG A 10 7.44 18.28 -16.86
C ARG A 10 6.93 17.81 -15.51
N VAL A 11 7.82 17.28 -14.67
CA VAL A 11 7.50 16.90 -13.29
C VAL A 11 7.34 18.16 -12.44
N LYS A 12 6.21 18.25 -11.73
CA LYS A 12 5.96 19.28 -10.73
C LYS A 12 5.75 18.60 -9.38
N LEU A 13 6.57 18.97 -8.40
CA LEU A 13 6.48 18.43 -7.04
C LEU A 13 5.57 19.33 -6.19
N HIS A 14 4.72 18.71 -5.39
CA HIS A 14 3.84 19.39 -4.45
C HIS A 14 4.27 19.08 -3.00
N PRO A 15 4.00 19.98 -2.03
CA PRO A 15 4.28 19.72 -0.63
C PRO A 15 3.57 18.46 -0.13
N ILE A 16 4.26 17.68 0.70
CA ILE A 16 3.69 16.50 1.36
C ILE A 16 3.37 16.88 2.80
N VAL A 17 2.15 16.59 3.24
CA VAL A 17 1.71 16.83 4.63
C VAL A 17 2.42 15.85 5.56
N SER A 18 2.82 16.32 6.75
CA SER A 18 3.41 15.46 7.78
C SER A 18 2.48 14.29 8.11
N PRO A 19 2.99 13.05 8.13
CA PRO A 19 2.18 11.90 8.49
C PRO A 19 1.83 11.93 9.98
N ILE A 20 0.79 11.22 10.34
CA ILE A 20 0.42 10.98 11.74
C ILE A 20 1.48 10.09 12.38
N SER A 21 1.96 10.43 13.58
CA SER A 21 3.02 9.71 14.29
C SER A 21 2.52 8.73 15.35
N GLU A 22 1.26 8.84 15.75
CA GLU A 22 0.66 8.05 16.82
C GLU A 22 -0.43 7.12 16.26
N PHE A 23 -0.29 5.82 16.54
CA PHE A 23 -1.22 4.78 16.08
C PHE A 23 -1.86 4.01 17.25
N GLU A 24 -1.80 4.56 18.46
CA GLU A 24 -2.43 3.95 19.63
C GLU A 24 -3.95 4.00 19.48
N HIS A 25 -4.59 2.84 19.49
CA HIS A 25 -6.05 2.75 19.41
C HIS A 25 -6.58 1.86 20.55
N ILE A 26 -7.31 2.49 21.48
CA ILE A 26 -7.73 1.87 22.76
C ILE A 26 -8.50 0.55 22.55
N GLU A 27 -9.33 0.46 21.50
CA GLU A 27 -10.13 -0.74 21.20
C GLU A 27 -9.43 -1.73 20.26
N LYS A 28 -8.46 -1.29 19.46
CA LYS A 28 -7.80 -2.08 18.41
C LYS A 28 -6.31 -2.02 18.65
N ARG A 29 -5.71 -3.15 19.06
CA ARG A 29 -4.25 -3.26 19.23
C ARG A 29 -3.51 -2.60 18.06
N ASP A 30 -2.42 -1.88 18.35
CA ASP A 30 -1.72 -0.99 17.41
C ASP A 30 -1.44 -1.63 16.04
N ALA A 31 -1.06 -2.92 16.02
CA ALA A 31 -0.79 -3.64 14.78
C ALA A 31 -2.04 -3.86 13.90
N LEU A 32 -3.20 -4.12 14.49
CA LEU A 32 -4.45 -4.29 13.73
C LEU A 32 -4.93 -2.94 13.20
N TYR A 33 -4.84 -1.89 14.02
CA TYR A 33 -5.20 -0.54 13.61
C TYR A 33 -4.30 -0.04 12.46
N ALA A 34 -2.99 -0.24 12.57
CA ALA A 34 -2.04 0.11 11.51
C ALA A 34 -2.34 -0.62 10.19
N MET A 35 -2.68 -1.90 10.22
CA MET A 35 -3.01 -2.67 9.03
C MET A 35 -4.33 -2.23 8.38
N GLU A 36 -5.34 -1.89 9.18
CA GLU A 36 -6.60 -1.33 8.66
C GLU A 36 -6.41 0.06 8.04
N LEU A 37 -5.52 0.88 8.61
CA LEU A 37 -5.15 2.16 8.02
C LEU A 37 -4.39 1.95 6.71
N ALA A 38 -3.42 1.04 6.67
CA ALA A 38 -2.69 0.69 5.44
C ALA A 38 -3.65 0.21 4.35
N LEU A 39 -4.61 -0.65 4.67
CA LEU A 39 -5.63 -1.09 3.71
C LEU A 39 -6.45 0.09 3.16
N SER A 40 -6.81 1.04 4.02
CA SER A 40 -7.56 2.23 3.61
C SER A 40 -6.74 3.11 2.66
N LEU A 41 -5.45 3.28 2.95
CA LEU A 41 -4.53 4.03 2.09
C LEU A 41 -4.32 3.33 0.73
N GLU A 42 -4.14 2.01 0.71
CA GLU A 42 -4.02 1.28 -0.56
C GLU A 42 -5.29 1.35 -1.41
N LYS A 43 -6.47 1.30 -0.79
CA LYS A 43 -7.73 1.51 -1.52
C LYS A 43 -7.84 2.92 -2.09
N LEU A 44 -7.43 3.93 -1.32
CA LEU A 44 -7.40 5.32 -1.78
C LEU A 44 -6.41 5.50 -2.95
N THR A 45 -5.21 4.92 -2.87
CA THR A 45 -4.23 4.93 -3.96
C THR A 45 -4.80 4.28 -5.21
N ASN A 46 -5.46 3.12 -5.08
CA ASN A 46 -6.13 2.46 -6.20
C ASN A 46 -7.18 3.36 -6.87
N GLU A 47 -8.02 4.04 -6.07
CA GLU A 47 -8.99 5.00 -6.58
C GLU A 47 -8.31 6.13 -7.36
N LYS A 48 -7.18 6.66 -6.87
CA LYS A 48 -6.43 7.69 -7.59
C LYS A 48 -5.77 7.19 -8.89
N LEU A 49 -5.34 5.93 -8.92
CA LEU A 49 -4.86 5.28 -10.14
C LEU A 49 -5.98 5.10 -11.18
N LEU A 50 -7.17 4.68 -10.74
CA LEU A 50 -8.35 4.58 -11.61
C LEU A 50 -8.78 5.94 -12.16
N ASN A 51 -8.73 6.99 -11.35
CA ASN A 51 -9.00 8.35 -11.81
C ASN A 51 -7.98 8.79 -12.88
N LEU A 52 -6.68 8.49 -12.69
CA LEU A 52 -5.65 8.77 -13.69
C LEU A 52 -5.90 8.00 -15.00
N HIS A 53 -6.29 6.74 -14.88
CA HIS A 53 -6.66 5.91 -16.03
C HIS A 53 -7.88 6.46 -16.78
N SER A 54 -8.91 6.94 -16.08
CA SER A 54 -10.08 7.60 -16.67
C SER A 54 -9.65 8.82 -17.48
N VAL A 55 -8.81 9.69 -16.91
CA VAL A 55 -8.28 10.87 -17.60
C VAL A 55 -7.48 10.48 -18.85
N ALA A 56 -6.66 9.43 -18.77
CA ALA A 56 -5.93 8.91 -19.93
C ALA A 56 -6.89 8.44 -21.04
N THR A 57 -7.93 7.69 -20.66
CA THR A 57 -8.95 7.16 -21.57
C THR A 57 -9.77 8.27 -22.22
N GLU A 58 -10.24 9.25 -21.45
CA GLU A 58 -10.99 10.42 -21.92
C GLU A 58 -10.20 11.24 -22.95
N ASN A 59 -8.88 11.31 -22.79
CA ASN A 59 -7.98 12.00 -23.70
C ASN A 59 -7.45 11.10 -24.84
N ASN A 60 -7.93 9.85 -24.94
CA ASN A 60 -7.47 8.86 -25.91
C ASN A 60 -5.94 8.59 -25.85
N ASP A 61 -5.32 8.74 -24.68
CA ASP A 61 -3.89 8.43 -24.46
C ASP A 61 -3.73 6.95 -24.12
N THR A 62 -3.78 6.10 -25.15
CA THR A 62 -3.72 4.63 -25.02
C THR A 62 -2.45 4.15 -24.32
N HIS A 63 -1.31 4.80 -24.59
CA HIS A 63 -0.03 4.43 -23.97
C HIS A 63 0.06 4.84 -22.49
N LEU A 64 -0.66 5.88 -22.06
CA LEU A 64 -0.78 6.20 -20.63
C LEU A 64 -1.72 5.23 -19.92
N ALA A 65 -2.86 4.90 -20.53
CA ALA A 65 -3.79 3.91 -19.98
C ALA A 65 -3.11 2.55 -19.76
N ASP A 66 -2.44 2.01 -20.79
CA ASP A 66 -1.71 0.74 -20.73
C ASP A 66 -0.58 0.77 -19.67
N PHE A 67 0.14 1.89 -19.57
CA PHE A 67 1.17 2.05 -18.55
C PHE A 67 0.60 2.00 -17.13
N VAL A 68 -0.55 2.63 -16.88
CA VAL A 68 -1.20 2.61 -15.56
C VAL A 68 -1.73 1.22 -15.24
N GLU A 69 -2.34 0.52 -16.20
CA GLU A 69 -2.83 -0.84 -16.06
C GLU A 69 -1.69 -1.82 -15.72
N SER A 70 -0.69 -1.88 -16.59
CA SER A 70 0.38 -2.89 -16.52
C SER A 70 1.38 -2.69 -15.38
N LYS A 71 1.56 -1.45 -14.90
CA LYS A 71 2.56 -1.15 -13.86
C LYS A 71 1.99 -0.90 -12.48
N TYR A 72 0.70 -0.61 -12.35
CA TYR A 72 0.16 -0.18 -11.07
C TYR A 72 -1.13 -0.91 -10.70
N LEU A 73 -2.11 -1.01 -11.60
CA LEU A 73 -3.42 -1.55 -11.22
C LEU A 73 -3.36 -3.04 -10.86
N GLU A 74 -2.55 -3.85 -11.55
CA GLU A 74 -2.36 -5.26 -11.19
C GLU A 74 -1.70 -5.41 -9.80
N GLU A 75 -0.58 -4.72 -9.58
CA GLU A 75 0.14 -4.72 -8.30
C GLU A 75 -0.76 -4.25 -7.15
N GLN A 76 -1.64 -3.28 -7.41
CA GLN A 76 -2.55 -2.73 -6.41
C GLN A 76 -3.60 -3.73 -5.94
N VAL A 77 -4.13 -4.56 -6.85
CA VAL A 77 -5.07 -5.63 -6.51
C VAL A 77 -4.39 -6.67 -5.61
N GLU A 78 -3.15 -7.04 -5.93
CA GLU A 78 -2.37 -7.98 -5.12
C GLU A 78 -2.04 -7.41 -3.73
N ALA A 79 -1.64 -6.14 -3.66
CA ALA A 79 -1.34 -5.45 -2.40
C ALA A 79 -2.56 -5.38 -1.48
N ILE A 80 -3.72 -4.96 -2.01
CA ILE A 80 -4.98 -4.90 -1.26
C ILE A 80 -5.37 -6.27 -0.71
N LYS A 81 -5.23 -7.32 -1.53
CA LYS A 81 -5.50 -8.71 -1.12
C LYS A 81 -4.57 -9.12 0.03
N LYS A 82 -3.27 -8.91 -0.12
CA LYS A 82 -2.25 -9.27 0.87
C LYS A 82 -2.49 -8.60 2.22
N ILE A 83 -2.81 -7.31 2.24
CA ILE A 83 -3.12 -6.59 3.49
C ILE A 83 -4.43 -7.11 4.11
N SER A 84 -5.44 -7.39 3.29
CA SER A 84 -6.71 -7.97 3.77
C SER A 84 -6.51 -9.34 4.42
N ASP A 85 -5.61 -10.16 3.87
CA ASP A 85 -5.24 -11.46 4.43
C ASP A 85 -4.52 -11.27 5.79
N TYR A 86 -3.61 -10.29 5.90
CA TYR A 86 -2.97 -9.96 7.19
C TYR A 86 -3.96 -9.49 8.25
N ILE A 87 -4.93 -8.65 7.90
CA ILE A 87 -6.00 -8.23 8.81
C ILE A 87 -6.79 -9.44 9.30
N THR A 88 -7.12 -10.37 8.40
CA THR A 88 -7.84 -11.60 8.74
C THR A 88 -7.03 -12.46 9.71
N GLN A 89 -5.74 -12.64 9.46
CA GLN A 89 -4.83 -13.37 10.36
C GLN A 89 -4.72 -12.70 11.74
N LEU A 90 -4.57 -11.37 11.78
CA LEU A 90 -4.50 -10.62 13.04
C LEU A 90 -5.80 -10.70 13.85
N ARG A 91 -6.96 -10.71 13.18
CA ARG A 91 -8.27 -10.93 13.82
C ARG A 91 -8.42 -12.35 14.34
N MET A 92 -8.01 -13.36 13.57
CA MET A 92 -8.08 -14.78 13.97
C MET A 92 -7.17 -15.13 15.15
N VAL A 93 -6.01 -14.48 15.26
CA VAL A 93 -5.04 -14.68 16.36
C VAL A 93 -5.51 -14.05 17.69
N GLY A 94 -6.69 -13.44 17.72
CA GLY A 94 -7.25 -12.79 18.91
C GLY A 94 -7.46 -13.73 20.13
N LYS A 95 -6.77 -13.39 21.24
CA LYS A 95 -6.80 -13.99 22.59
C LYS A 95 -6.17 -15.39 22.78
N SER A 96 -4.85 -15.53 22.65
CA SER A 96 -4.02 -15.96 23.80
C SER A 96 -2.52 -16.11 23.49
N HIS A 97 -2.08 -16.42 22.26
CA HIS A 97 -0.65 -16.76 22.04
C HIS A 97 0.00 -16.34 20.69
N GLY A 98 -0.73 -15.93 19.65
CA GLY A 98 -0.10 -15.77 18.31
C GLY A 98 0.58 -14.42 18.01
N VAL A 99 0.37 -13.37 18.82
CA VAL A 99 1.02 -12.07 18.58
C VAL A 99 2.53 -12.12 18.83
N ILE A 100 2.97 -12.93 19.80
CA ILE A 100 4.41 -13.16 20.07
C ILE A 100 5.05 -13.98 18.94
N HIS A 101 4.32 -14.93 18.35
CA HIS A 101 4.85 -15.75 17.25
C HIS A 101 5.10 -14.93 15.99
N ASN A 102 4.15 -14.08 15.58
CA ASN A 102 4.32 -13.26 14.36
C ASN A 102 5.35 -12.14 14.54
N HIS A 103 5.49 -11.57 15.74
CA HIS A 103 6.55 -10.60 16.03
C HIS A 103 7.95 -11.25 15.93
N ASN A 104 8.10 -12.48 16.43
CA ASN A 104 9.36 -13.23 16.37
C ASN A 104 9.72 -13.69 14.94
N GLN A 105 8.74 -14.03 14.10
CA GLN A 105 8.98 -14.40 12.70
C GLN A 105 9.42 -13.19 11.86
N ASN A 106 8.79 -12.03 12.04
CA ASN A 106 9.18 -10.80 11.34
C ASN A 106 10.56 -10.29 11.76
N GLN A 107 10.89 -10.35 13.06
CA GLN A 107 12.24 -9.96 13.53
C GLN A 107 13.33 -10.91 13.02
N ARG A 108 13.06 -12.23 12.94
CA ARG A 108 13.99 -13.20 12.38
C ARG A 108 14.25 -13.02 10.88
N TYR A 109 13.26 -12.55 10.12
CA TYR A 109 13.47 -12.27 8.70
C TYR A 109 14.37 -11.06 8.49
N ILE A 110 14.17 -9.99 9.25
CA ILE A 110 14.98 -8.75 9.17
C ILE A 110 16.42 -9.00 9.62
N LEU A 111 16.66 -9.82 10.65
CA LEU A 111 18.01 -10.15 11.11
C LEU A 111 18.80 -10.99 10.09
N ASN A 112 18.13 -11.90 9.36
CA ASN A 112 18.80 -12.74 8.35
C ASN A 112 19.11 -11.99 7.04
N GLN A 113 18.42 -10.90 6.74
CA GLN A 113 18.71 -10.05 5.57
C GLN A 113 19.88 -9.07 5.83
N ASN A 114 20.21 -8.80 7.10
CA ASN A 114 21.32 -7.93 7.51
C ASN A 114 22.63 -8.69 7.80
N GLN A 115 22.67 -10.01 7.58
CA GLN A 115 23.86 -10.87 7.74
C GLN A 115 24.37 -11.46 6.42
N ARG A 116 23.94 -10.94 5.27
CA ARG A 116 24.48 -11.28 3.94
C ARG A 116 25.03 -10.04 3.25
#